data_AF-A0A2W4PAA9-F1
#
_entry.id   AF-A0A2W4PAA9-F1
#
_cell.length_a   1.000
_cell.length_b   1.000
_cell.length_c   1.000
_cell.angle_alpha   90.00
_cell.angle_beta   90.00
_cell.angle_gamma   90.00
#
_symmetry.space_group_name_H-M   'P 1'
#
loop_
_entity.id
_entity.type
_entity.pdbx_description
1 polymer ?
#
loop_
_entity_poly.entity_id
_entity_poly.type
_entity_poly.pdbx_seq_one_letter_code
_entity_poly.pdbx_strand_id
1 'polypeptide(L)'
;MRTLRILLIVCLSLLATVVLAQDGALLVGDITGDSATYYGQTVTVEGNVDELVNIRSFLLGEGGLTNPQLLVLNNSGQEFNIGLTAGARVTVTGVVYPSYSEGGWDQIMSAVTSGQAGQPQQQPMDQPQQSGEVEQMVTEAVGGAQNMATEAVEGAEDMIGAGEPMATEPMSEAMPTEVPVTGTGAGGGVGLQEYPVVILSERFPEHTLLVVNSVEDIRFVQVE
;
A
#
# COMPACT_ATOMS: atom_id res chain seq x y z
N MET A 1 -44.82 31.55 6.85
CA MET A 1 -43.52 31.90 6.22
C MET A 1 -42.29 31.44 6.99
N ARG A 2 -42.29 31.37 8.33
CA ARG A 2 -41.12 30.92 9.12
C ARG A 2 -40.79 29.42 9.01
N THR A 3 -41.80 28.57 8.89
CA THR A 3 -41.65 27.10 8.77
C THR A 3 -41.05 26.66 7.43
N LEU A 4 -41.30 27.39 6.34
CA LEU A 4 -40.78 27.07 5.01
C LEU A 4 -39.25 27.28 4.92
N ARG A 5 -38.70 28.24 5.66
CA ARG A 5 -37.25 28.50 5.68
C ARG A 5 -36.47 27.43 6.42
N ILE A 6 -37.04 26.86 7.48
CA ILE A 6 -36.40 25.78 8.26
C ILE A 6 -36.37 24.49 7.45
N LEU A 7 -37.46 24.17 6.73
CA LEU A 7 -37.51 22.99 5.86
C LEU A 7 -36.51 23.09 4.69
N LEU A 8 -36.35 24.28 4.10
CA LEU A 8 -35.41 24.49 2.99
C LEU A 8 -33.95 24.37 3.42
N ILE A 9 -33.60 24.86 4.63
CA ILE A 9 -32.24 24.74 5.17
C ILE A 9 -31.90 23.29 5.52
N VAL A 10 -32.84 22.55 6.15
CA VAL A 10 -32.65 21.12 6.47
C VAL A 10 -32.55 20.28 5.19
N CYS A 11 -33.33 20.60 4.14
CA CYS A 11 -33.29 19.91 2.86
C CYS A 11 -31.97 20.20 2.11
N LEU A 12 -31.47 21.45 2.13
CA LEU A 12 -30.20 21.83 1.50
C LEU A 12 -29.00 21.19 2.20
N SER A 13 -29.06 21.02 3.52
CA SER A 13 -28.00 20.33 4.28
C SER A 13 -28.02 18.81 4.10
N LEU A 14 -29.18 18.20 3.84
CA LEU A 14 -29.27 16.75 3.55
C LEU A 14 -28.73 16.39 2.14
N LEU A 15 -28.69 17.37 1.23
CA LEU A 15 -28.20 17.18 -0.14
C LEU A 15 -26.67 17.21 -0.27
N ALA A 16 -25.93 17.62 0.77
CA ALA A 16 -24.52 18.01 0.64
C ALA A 16 -23.49 16.89 0.88
N THR A 17 -23.87 15.62 1.13
CA THR A 17 -22.84 14.62 1.47
C THR A 17 -23.17 13.21 0.98
N VAL A 18 -23.36 13.09 -0.33
CA VAL A 18 -23.10 11.83 -1.03
C VAL A 18 -21.88 12.09 -1.90
N VAL A 19 -20.69 11.88 -1.34
CA VAL A 19 -19.50 11.70 -2.16
C VAL A 19 -19.70 10.36 -2.85
N LEU A 20 -20.14 10.42 -4.10
CA LEU A 20 -20.15 9.25 -4.98
C LEU A 20 -18.71 8.80 -5.09
N ALA A 21 -18.38 7.65 -4.48
CA ALA A 21 -17.21 6.89 -4.89
C ALA A 21 -17.29 6.79 -6.41
N GLN A 22 -16.31 7.34 -7.12
CA GLN A 22 -16.29 7.22 -8.57
C GLN A 22 -16.26 5.72 -8.86
N ASP A 23 -17.34 5.22 -9.47
CA ASP A 23 -17.64 3.79 -9.65
C ASP A 23 -16.73 3.12 -10.69
N GLY A 24 -15.56 3.69 -10.95
CA GLY A 24 -14.52 3.16 -11.82
C GLY A 24 -13.39 2.61 -10.97
N ALA A 25 -13.08 1.32 -11.14
CA ALA A 25 -11.86 0.76 -10.59
C ALA A 25 -10.66 1.52 -11.17
N LEU A 26 -9.78 1.99 -10.29
CA LEU A 26 -8.51 2.61 -10.67
C LEU A 26 -7.54 1.52 -11.13
N LEU A 27 -6.62 1.90 -12.00
CA LEU A 27 -5.50 1.05 -12.37
C LEU A 27 -4.37 1.19 -11.33
N VAL A 28 -3.54 0.17 -11.20
CA VAL A 28 -2.40 0.14 -10.26
C VAL A 28 -1.40 1.26 -10.58
N GLY A 29 -1.19 1.56 -11.86
CA GLY A 29 -0.34 2.60 -12.40
C GLY A 29 -0.83 4.01 -12.08
N ASP A 30 -2.16 4.21 -12.02
CA ASP A 30 -2.73 5.51 -11.67
C ASP A 30 -2.41 5.86 -10.20
N ILE A 31 -2.41 4.87 -9.32
CA ILE A 31 -2.12 5.04 -7.90
C ILE A 31 -0.63 5.17 -7.67
N THR A 32 0.18 4.30 -8.27
CA THR A 32 1.64 4.31 -8.05
C THR A 32 2.33 5.47 -8.75
N GLY A 33 1.77 6.00 -9.85
CA GLY A 33 2.31 7.16 -10.56
C GLY A 33 2.11 8.49 -9.82
N ASP A 34 1.10 8.58 -8.96
CA ASP A 34 0.81 9.77 -8.12
C ASP A 34 0.25 9.36 -6.75
N SER A 35 1.02 8.55 -6.01
CA SER A 35 0.56 7.90 -4.77
C SER A 35 0.19 8.89 -3.68
N ALA A 36 0.89 10.03 -3.62
CA ALA A 36 0.66 11.10 -2.65
C ALA A 36 -0.77 11.65 -2.69
N THR A 37 -1.39 11.69 -3.88
CA THR A 37 -2.77 12.15 -4.04
C THR A 37 -3.76 11.19 -3.39
N TYR A 38 -3.46 9.89 -3.29
CA TYR A 38 -4.39 8.87 -2.80
C TYR A 38 -4.19 8.48 -1.32
N TYR A 39 -3.13 8.95 -0.65
CA TYR A 39 -2.85 8.58 0.73
C TYR A 39 -4.02 8.88 1.69
N GLY A 40 -4.37 7.90 2.51
CA GLY A 40 -5.50 7.94 3.45
C GLY A 40 -6.88 7.80 2.79
N GLN A 41 -6.96 7.69 1.46
CA GLN A 41 -8.22 7.53 0.75
C GLN A 41 -8.58 6.05 0.57
N THR A 42 -9.88 5.75 0.62
CA THR A 42 -10.39 4.44 0.21
C THR A 42 -10.56 4.41 -1.30
N VAL A 43 -9.88 3.47 -1.95
CA VAL A 43 -9.88 3.30 -3.40
C VAL A 43 -10.27 1.88 -3.75
N THR A 44 -10.82 1.70 -4.96
CA THR A 44 -11.06 0.39 -5.57
C THR A 44 -10.10 0.24 -6.73
N VAL A 45 -9.28 -0.80 -6.71
CA VAL A 45 -8.20 -1.03 -7.69
C VAL A 45 -8.42 -2.35 -8.39
N GLU A 46 -8.35 -2.38 -9.72
CA GLU A 46 -8.34 -3.63 -10.49
C GLU A 46 -6.90 -3.99 -10.87
N GLY A 47 -6.54 -5.26 -10.73
CA GLY A 47 -5.23 -5.76 -11.15
C GLY A 47 -5.14 -7.28 -11.16
N ASN A 48 -3.93 -7.78 -11.40
CA ASN A 48 -3.59 -9.19 -11.32
C ASN A 48 -2.69 -9.42 -10.10
N VAL A 49 -2.91 -10.52 -9.40
CA VAL A 49 -2.02 -10.98 -8.33
C VAL A 49 -0.72 -11.41 -8.98
N ASP A 50 0.37 -10.70 -8.69
CA ASP A 50 1.68 -11.01 -9.27
C ASP A 50 2.41 -12.05 -8.43
N GLU A 51 2.52 -11.78 -7.12
CA GLU A 51 3.17 -12.68 -6.18
C GLU A 51 2.40 -12.75 -4.85
N LEU A 52 2.23 -13.96 -4.32
CA LEU A 52 1.78 -14.16 -2.94
C LEU A 52 2.97 -14.04 -1.99
N VAL A 53 2.99 -12.99 -1.18
CA VAL A 53 4.06 -12.77 -0.19
C VAL A 53 3.84 -13.66 1.04
N ASN A 54 2.59 -13.77 1.49
CA ASN A 54 2.13 -14.71 2.51
C ASN A 54 0.61 -14.93 2.42
N ILE A 55 0.03 -15.67 3.36
CA ILE A 55 -1.41 -15.98 3.44
C ILE A 55 -2.35 -14.75 3.59
N ARG A 56 -1.78 -13.58 3.93
CA ARG A 56 -2.51 -12.32 4.18
C ARG A 56 -1.87 -11.11 3.47
N SER A 57 -0.90 -11.30 2.59
CA SER A 57 -0.38 -10.24 1.72
C SER A 57 0.06 -10.75 0.37
N PHE A 58 -0.17 -9.95 -0.66
CA PHE A 58 0.28 -10.23 -2.02
C PHE A 58 0.60 -8.93 -2.76
N LEU A 59 1.36 -9.04 -3.84
CA LEU A 59 1.61 -7.96 -4.77
C LEU A 59 0.52 -7.94 -5.84
N LEU A 60 -0.10 -6.78 -6.03
CA LEU A 60 -1.07 -6.50 -7.09
C LEU A 60 -0.39 -5.67 -8.16
N GLY A 61 -0.41 -6.13 -9.41
CA GLY A 61 0.16 -5.42 -10.57
C GLY A 61 -0.76 -5.47 -11.79
N GLU A 62 -0.38 -4.80 -12.87
CA GLU A 62 -1.20 -4.75 -14.10
C GLU A 62 -0.93 -5.89 -15.10
N GLY A 63 0.06 -6.75 -14.85
CA GLY A 63 0.55 -7.75 -15.82
C GLY A 63 1.47 -7.12 -16.89
N GLY A 64 2.75 -7.46 -16.89
CA GLY A 64 3.78 -6.82 -17.74
C GLY A 64 5.18 -6.83 -17.11
N LEU A 65 6.22 -6.52 -17.90
CA LEU A 65 7.64 -6.68 -17.52
C LEU A 65 8.22 -5.56 -16.64
N THR A 66 7.60 -4.39 -16.64
CA THR A 66 8.04 -3.20 -15.88
C THR A 66 6.79 -2.56 -15.30
N ASN A 67 6.22 -3.22 -14.31
CA ASN A 67 4.89 -2.86 -13.87
C ASN A 67 4.91 -2.26 -12.48
N PRO A 68 4.20 -1.13 -12.29
CA PRO A 68 3.87 -0.67 -10.96
C PRO A 68 3.15 -1.78 -10.18
N GLN A 69 3.50 -1.89 -8.91
CA GLN A 69 2.95 -2.89 -7.99
C GLN A 69 2.49 -2.22 -6.71
N LEU A 70 1.37 -2.70 -6.17
CA LEU A 70 0.88 -2.35 -4.84
C LEU A 70 1.03 -3.56 -3.92
N LEU A 71 1.52 -3.33 -2.71
CA LEU A 71 1.53 -4.36 -1.69
C LEU A 71 0.19 -4.34 -0.95
N VAL A 72 -0.62 -5.38 -1.17
CA VAL A 72 -1.92 -5.53 -0.53
C VAL A 72 -1.75 -6.22 0.83
N LEU A 73 -2.25 -5.59 1.89
CA LEU A 73 -2.19 -6.07 3.27
C LEU A 73 -3.59 -6.28 3.84
N ASN A 74 -3.87 -7.49 4.31
CA ASN A 74 -5.15 -7.84 4.90
C ASN A 74 -5.21 -7.71 6.43
N ASN A 75 -5.81 -6.62 6.89
CA ASN A 75 -6.03 -6.31 8.30
C ASN A 75 -7.30 -6.95 8.89
N SER A 76 -8.10 -7.72 8.14
CA SER A 76 -9.36 -8.30 8.65
C SER A 76 -9.18 -9.35 9.77
N GLY A 77 -7.97 -9.89 9.93
CA GLY A 77 -7.71 -11.04 10.80
C GLY A 77 -8.06 -12.39 10.15
N GLN A 78 -8.55 -12.38 8.91
CA GLN A 78 -8.84 -13.58 8.12
C GLN A 78 -7.77 -13.80 7.06
N GLU A 79 -7.53 -15.05 6.69
CA GLU A 79 -6.64 -15.42 5.60
C GLU A 79 -7.29 -15.17 4.25
N PHE A 80 -6.49 -14.99 3.20
CA PHE A 80 -7.05 -14.96 1.85
C PHE A 80 -7.61 -16.33 1.44
N ASN A 81 -8.61 -16.30 0.57
CA ASN A 81 -9.13 -17.53 -0.01
C ASN A 81 -8.04 -18.23 -0.83
N ILE A 82 -7.95 -19.55 -0.68
CA ILE A 82 -7.03 -20.48 -1.39
C ILE A 82 -7.11 -20.33 -2.93
N GLY A 83 -8.21 -19.79 -3.46
CA GLY A 83 -8.36 -19.47 -4.89
C GLY A 83 -7.53 -18.27 -5.38
N LEU A 84 -6.90 -17.51 -4.47
CA LEU A 84 -6.02 -16.40 -4.82
C LEU A 84 -4.65 -16.97 -5.25
N THR A 85 -4.45 -17.16 -6.55
CA THR A 85 -3.17 -17.62 -7.13
C THR A 85 -2.50 -16.50 -7.93
N ALA A 86 -1.18 -16.59 -8.11
CA ALA A 86 -0.47 -15.72 -9.05
C ALA A 86 -1.14 -15.79 -10.45
N GLY A 87 -1.28 -14.63 -11.09
CA GLY A 87 -2.02 -14.43 -12.34
C GLY A 87 -3.53 -14.24 -12.19
N ALA A 88 -4.11 -14.39 -10.99
CA ALA A 88 -5.55 -14.17 -10.80
C ALA A 88 -5.90 -12.69 -10.93
N ARG A 89 -6.91 -12.36 -11.73
CA ARG A 89 -7.45 -11.00 -11.84
C ARG A 89 -8.44 -10.71 -10.71
N VAL A 90 -8.19 -9.64 -9.97
CA VAL A 90 -8.97 -9.25 -8.79
C VAL A 90 -9.23 -7.76 -8.76
N THR A 91 -10.33 -7.39 -8.11
CA THR A 91 -10.66 -6.02 -7.70
C THR A 91 -10.49 -5.93 -6.19
N VAL A 92 -9.70 -4.96 -5.72
CA VAL A 92 -9.34 -4.77 -4.30
C VAL A 92 -9.78 -3.39 -3.85
N THR A 93 -10.64 -3.32 -2.83
CA THR A 93 -11.04 -2.07 -2.20
C THR A 93 -10.30 -1.89 -0.87
N GLY A 94 -9.55 -0.81 -0.70
CA GLY A 94 -8.73 -0.60 0.49
C GLY A 94 -8.29 0.83 0.68
N VAL A 95 -7.59 1.10 1.77
CA VAL A 95 -7.01 2.42 2.07
C VAL A 95 -5.55 2.46 1.61
N VAL A 96 -5.18 3.49 0.86
CA VAL A 96 -3.80 3.67 0.40
C VAL A 96 -2.96 4.31 1.49
N TYR A 97 -1.77 3.77 1.72
CA TYR A 97 -0.77 4.33 2.64
C TYR A 97 0.57 4.50 1.90
N PRO A 98 1.45 5.38 2.41
CA PRO A 98 2.82 5.49 1.92
C PRO A 98 3.58 4.18 1.95
N SER A 99 4.71 4.12 1.27
CA SER A 99 5.60 2.97 1.34
C SER A 99 6.17 2.76 2.75
N TYR A 100 6.84 1.63 2.96
CA TYR A 100 7.51 1.38 4.23
C TYR A 100 8.62 2.42 4.50
N SER A 101 9.42 2.76 3.49
CA SER A 101 10.50 3.74 3.60
C SER A 101 10.02 5.16 3.86
N GLU A 102 8.79 5.48 3.42
CA GLU A 102 8.10 6.75 3.71
C GLU A 102 7.37 6.76 5.07
N GLY A 103 7.47 5.69 5.87
CA GLY A 103 6.83 5.61 7.18
C GLY A 103 5.34 5.23 7.13
N GLY A 104 4.86 4.67 6.02
CA GLY A 104 3.47 4.20 5.90
C GLY A 104 3.10 3.12 6.91
N TRP A 105 4.05 2.27 7.31
CA TRP A 105 3.83 1.27 8.34
C TRP A 105 3.48 1.88 9.71
N ASP A 106 4.16 2.95 10.12
CA ASP A 106 3.88 3.64 11.37
C ASP A 106 2.47 4.25 11.36
N GLN A 107 2.02 4.76 10.21
CA GLN A 107 0.66 5.28 10.04
C GLN A 107 -0.39 4.17 10.17
N ILE A 108 -0.14 3.01 9.56
CA ILE A 108 -1.01 1.84 9.67
C ILE A 108 -1.09 1.40 11.14
N MET A 109 0.04 1.23 11.82
CA MET A 109 0.07 0.78 13.21
C MET A 109 -0.59 1.77 14.17
N SER A 110 -0.42 3.07 13.93
CA SER A 110 -1.12 4.12 14.66
C SER A 110 -2.64 4.01 14.48
N ALA A 111 -3.11 3.86 13.23
CA ALA A 111 -4.54 3.72 12.92
C ALA A 111 -5.15 2.45 13.52
N VAL A 112 -4.42 1.33 13.49
CA VAL A 112 -4.86 0.06 14.11
C VAL A 112 -4.95 0.21 15.62
N THR A 113 -3.93 0.81 16.25
CA THR A 113 -3.87 0.97 17.71
C THR A 113 -4.92 1.96 18.22
N SER A 114 -5.26 3.00 17.44
CA SER A 114 -6.32 3.95 17.78
C SER A 114 -7.72 3.41 17.49
N GLY A 115 -7.85 2.23 16.87
CA GLY A 115 -9.14 1.68 16.43
C GLY A 115 -9.77 2.45 15.26
N GLN A 116 -8.99 3.28 14.57
CA GLN A 116 -9.43 4.08 13.40
C GLN A 116 -9.07 3.42 12.06
N ALA A 117 -8.44 2.25 12.06
CA ALA A 117 -8.16 1.51 10.84
C ALA A 117 -9.47 1.27 10.05
N GLY A 118 -9.56 1.84 8.85
CA GLY A 118 -10.73 1.75 7.99
C GLY A 118 -11.79 2.84 8.17
N GLN A 119 -11.62 3.80 9.08
CA GLN A 119 -12.40 5.03 9.06
C GLN A 119 -11.71 6.01 8.11
N PRO A 120 -12.38 6.50 7.06
CA PRO A 120 -11.85 7.58 6.23
C PRO A 120 -11.45 8.69 7.18
N GLN A 121 -10.17 9.11 7.15
CA GLN A 121 -9.75 10.26 7.92
C GLN A 121 -10.63 11.41 7.43
N GLN A 122 -11.55 11.86 8.30
CA GLN A 122 -12.27 13.09 8.07
C GLN A 122 -11.19 14.17 8.12
N GLN A 123 -10.62 14.49 6.96
CA GLN A 123 -9.77 15.66 6.82
C GLN A 123 -10.54 16.79 7.48
N PRO A 124 -9.95 17.51 8.45
CA PRO A 124 -10.61 18.65 9.05
C PRO A 124 -10.82 19.69 7.94
N MET A 125 -11.97 19.60 7.27
CA MET A 125 -12.49 20.65 6.42
C MET A 125 -12.65 21.85 7.33
N ASP A 126 -12.12 22.98 6.89
CA ASP A 126 -12.22 24.28 7.54
C ASP A 126 -11.29 24.51 8.75
N GLN A 127 -9.98 24.49 8.52
CA GLN A 127 -9.21 25.63 9.03
C GLN A 127 -9.08 26.65 7.90
N PRO A 128 -9.73 27.83 7.99
CA PRO A 128 -9.52 28.89 7.02
C PRO A 128 -8.03 29.18 6.97
N GLN A 129 -7.42 28.96 5.80
CA GLN A 129 -6.05 29.35 5.52
C GLN A 129 -5.92 30.81 5.90
N GLN A 130 -5.24 31.05 7.02
CA GLN A 130 -4.90 32.38 7.46
C GLN A 130 -3.92 32.90 6.41
N SER A 131 -4.47 33.68 5.48
CA SER A 131 -3.76 34.37 4.42
C SER A 131 -2.80 35.37 5.07
N GLY A 132 -1.63 34.87 5.48
CA GLY A 132 -0.48 35.70 5.77
C GLY A 132 0.04 36.24 4.45
N GLU A 133 -0.11 37.54 4.25
CA GLU A 133 0.61 38.31 3.24
C GLU A 133 2.10 37.97 3.30
N VAL A 134 2.58 37.18 2.34
CA VAL A 134 4.02 37.02 2.12
C VAL A 134 4.44 38.15 1.19
N GLU A 135 4.94 39.24 1.81
CA GLU A 135 5.69 40.26 1.10
C GLU A 135 6.82 39.59 0.31
N GLN A 136 6.71 39.70 -1.02
CA GLN A 136 7.70 39.21 -1.98
C GLN A 136 9.00 40.01 -1.84
N MET A 137 9.99 39.47 -1.15
CA MET A 137 11.39 39.87 -1.35
C MET A 137 11.96 39.08 -2.54
N VAL A 138 11.85 39.68 -3.72
CA VAL A 138 12.60 39.31 -4.91
C VAL A 138 14.08 39.58 -4.64
N THR A 139 14.87 38.51 -4.53
CA THR A 139 16.33 38.62 -4.60
C THR A 139 16.77 37.90 -5.86
N GLU A 140 17.10 38.68 -6.89
CA GLU A 140 17.82 38.23 -8.08
C GLU A 140 19.17 37.64 -7.65
N ALA A 141 19.41 36.37 -7.98
CA ALA A 141 20.75 35.79 -7.97
C ALA A 141 21.05 35.19 -9.34
N VAL A 142 21.80 35.99 -10.08
CA VAL A 142 22.47 35.72 -11.34
C VAL A 142 23.47 34.57 -11.20
N GLY A 143 23.47 33.68 -12.19
CA GLY A 143 24.69 33.15 -12.78
C GLY A 143 25.18 31.78 -12.29
N GLY A 144 25.45 30.88 -13.24
CA GLY A 144 26.23 29.68 -12.97
C GLY A 144 26.05 28.56 -13.98
N ALA A 145 26.37 28.81 -15.24
CA ALA A 145 26.65 27.72 -16.18
C ALA A 145 27.94 27.02 -15.75
N GLN A 146 27.92 25.70 -15.57
CA GLN A 146 29.16 24.91 -15.58
C GLN A 146 28.91 23.49 -16.10
N ASN A 147 29.51 23.28 -17.26
CA ASN A 147 29.85 22.00 -17.87
C ASN A 147 30.42 21.01 -16.86
N MET A 148 30.19 19.72 -17.10
CA MET A 148 31.13 18.60 -17.00
C MET A 148 30.30 17.31 -17.12
N ALA A 149 30.78 16.18 -17.64
CA ALA A 149 31.84 15.81 -18.55
C ALA A 149 31.62 14.30 -18.73
N THR A 150 31.78 13.84 -19.95
CA THR A 150 31.87 12.44 -20.37
C THR A 150 32.80 11.63 -19.48
N GLU A 151 32.40 10.44 -19.04
CA GLU A 151 33.36 9.34 -18.81
C GLU A 151 32.70 8.00 -19.14
N ALA A 152 33.16 7.44 -20.26
CA ALA A 152 32.99 6.05 -20.63
C ALA A 152 34.04 5.24 -19.86
N VAL A 153 33.61 4.16 -19.20
CA VAL A 153 34.52 3.13 -18.68
C VAL A 153 34.12 1.81 -19.31
N GLU A 154 34.85 1.46 -20.38
CA GLU A 154 35.03 0.11 -20.88
C GLU A 154 36.10 -0.59 -20.04
N GLY A 155 35.89 -1.88 -19.76
CA GLY A 155 36.85 -2.79 -19.10
C GLY A 155 36.20 -3.56 -17.95
N ALA A 156 36.41 -4.85 -17.74
CA ALA A 156 37.35 -5.79 -18.33
C ALA A 156 36.95 -7.22 -17.87
N GLU A 157 37.36 -8.21 -18.67
CA GLU A 157 37.98 -9.48 -18.24
C GLU A 157 37.18 -10.41 -17.31
N ASP A 158 36.64 -11.51 -17.84
CA ASP A 158 37.32 -12.81 -17.95
C ASP A 158 37.82 -13.36 -16.61
N MET A 159 37.06 -14.28 -16.02
CA MET A 159 37.59 -15.32 -15.13
C MET A 159 36.76 -16.59 -15.25
N ILE A 160 37.23 -17.51 -16.11
CA ILE A 160 36.86 -18.92 -16.11
C ILE A 160 37.53 -19.57 -14.88
N GLY A 161 36.78 -19.67 -13.78
CA GLY A 161 37.17 -20.42 -12.59
C GLY A 161 36.61 -21.84 -12.61
N ALA A 162 37.43 -22.81 -12.99
CA ALA A 162 37.15 -24.22 -12.76
C ALA A 162 37.37 -24.54 -11.27
N GLY A 163 36.29 -24.89 -10.56
CA GLY A 163 36.30 -25.21 -9.13
C GLY A 163 35.50 -26.48 -8.81
N GLU A 164 36.26 -27.56 -8.62
CA GLU A 164 36.11 -28.68 -7.66
C GLU A 164 34.78 -29.48 -7.53
N PRO A 165 34.86 -30.84 -7.52
CA PRO A 165 33.73 -31.71 -7.22
C PRO A 165 33.40 -31.70 -5.72
N MET A 166 32.19 -31.28 -5.38
CA MET A 166 31.70 -31.28 -3.99
C MET A 166 31.47 -32.71 -3.48
N ALA A 167 32.21 -33.06 -2.43
CA ALA A 167 31.97 -34.24 -1.62
C ALA A 167 30.63 -34.13 -0.91
N THR A 168 29.84 -35.19 -1.00
CA THR A 168 28.52 -35.33 -0.39
C THR A 168 28.69 -35.64 1.09
N GLU A 169 28.59 -34.65 1.97
CA GLU A 169 28.47 -34.87 3.41
C GLU A 169 27.01 -35.22 3.77
N PRO A 170 26.76 -36.28 4.55
CA PRO A 170 25.42 -36.64 4.98
C PRO A 170 24.95 -35.66 6.06
N MET A 171 23.96 -34.83 5.72
CA MET A 171 23.27 -33.97 6.68
C MET A 171 22.47 -34.85 7.65
N SER A 172 22.97 -34.97 8.88
CA SER A 172 22.22 -35.48 10.02
C SER A 172 21.18 -34.43 10.42
N GLU A 173 19.98 -34.63 9.91
CA GLU A 173 18.77 -33.83 10.10
C GLU A 173 18.28 -33.93 11.55
N ALA A 174 18.75 -33.02 12.41
CA ALA A 174 18.16 -32.81 13.72
C ALA A 174 16.86 -32.00 13.53
N MET A 175 15.73 -32.69 13.59
CA MET A 175 14.41 -32.05 13.47
C MET A 175 14.25 -30.96 14.55
N PRO A 176 13.97 -29.70 14.18
CA PRO A 176 13.67 -28.67 15.15
C PRO A 176 12.39 -29.06 15.89
N THR A 177 12.49 -29.13 17.21
CA THR A 177 11.33 -29.38 18.08
C THR A 177 10.47 -28.13 18.05
N GLU A 178 9.38 -28.16 17.26
CA GLU A 178 8.41 -27.08 17.22
C GLU A 178 7.79 -26.90 18.60
N VAL A 179 8.06 -25.74 19.23
CA VAL A 179 7.44 -25.35 20.49
C VAL A 179 6.00 -24.91 20.17
N PRO A 180 4.97 -25.57 20.71
CA PRO A 180 3.60 -25.16 20.46
C PRO A 180 3.36 -23.78 21.10
N VAL A 181 3.14 -22.77 20.26
CA VAL A 181 2.68 -21.44 20.71
C VAL A 181 1.20 -21.56 21.05
N THR A 182 0.90 -21.88 22.30
CA THR A 182 -0.46 -21.88 22.84
C THR A 182 -0.83 -20.46 23.28
N GLY A 183 -1.24 -19.62 22.33
CA GLY A 183 -1.88 -18.33 22.60
C GLY A 183 -3.38 -18.50 22.86
N THR A 184 -3.77 -18.84 24.09
CA THR A 184 -5.18 -18.83 24.52
C THR A 184 -5.53 -17.41 25.00
N GLY A 185 -5.91 -16.54 24.06
CA GLY A 185 -6.47 -15.21 24.33
C GLY A 185 -7.80 -15.07 23.61
N ALA A 186 -8.91 -15.31 24.31
CA ALA A 186 -10.25 -15.19 23.76
C ALA A 186 -10.60 -13.71 23.48
N GLY A 187 -10.75 -13.34 22.21
CA GLY A 187 -11.46 -12.13 21.77
C GLY A 187 -10.64 -11.02 21.11
N GLY A 188 -9.32 -11.15 20.99
CA GLY A 188 -8.50 -10.20 20.22
C GLY A 188 -8.40 -10.66 18.77
N GLY A 189 -9.00 -9.91 17.83
CA GLY A 189 -8.79 -10.17 16.41
C GLY A 189 -7.30 -10.24 16.10
N VAL A 190 -6.90 -11.21 15.28
CA VAL A 190 -5.51 -11.46 14.88
C VAL A 190 -5.06 -10.30 13.97
N GLY A 191 -4.71 -9.16 14.58
CA GLY A 191 -4.43 -7.91 13.89
C GLY A 191 -3.13 -7.96 13.10
N LEU A 192 -2.81 -6.86 12.41
CA LEU A 192 -1.56 -6.64 11.66
C LEU A 192 -0.26 -6.88 12.48
N GLN A 193 -0.36 -7.10 13.79
CA GLN A 193 0.73 -7.39 14.72
C GLN A 193 1.46 -8.71 14.43
N GLU A 194 0.81 -9.66 13.76
CA GLU A 194 1.44 -10.94 13.38
C GLU A 194 2.11 -10.92 12.01
N TYR A 195 2.12 -9.77 11.33
CA TYR A 195 2.84 -9.68 10.06
C TYR A 195 4.34 -9.77 10.30
N PRO A 196 5.07 -10.55 9.47
CA PRO A 196 6.52 -10.55 9.51
C PRO A 196 7.04 -9.23 8.94
N VAL A 197 7.02 -8.17 9.74
CA VAL A 197 7.37 -6.80 9.35
C VAL A 197 8.74 -6.74 8.71
N VAL A 198 9.69 -7.53 9.22
CA VAL A 198 11.05 -7.66 8.68
C VAL A 198 11.04 -8.03 7.19
N ILE A 199 10.19 -9.00 6.80
CA ILE A 199 10.11 -9.44 5.40
C ILE A 199 9.55 -8.32 4.52
N LEU A 200 8.54 -7.59 5.00
CA LEU A 200 7.94 -6.50 4.24
C LEU A 200 8.93 -5.33 4.06
N SER A 201 9.64 -4.95 5.13
CA SER A 201 10.58 -3.83 5.10
C SER A 201 11.82 -4.10 4.27
N GLU A 202 12.31 -5.33 4.27
CA GLU A 202 13.53 -5.69 3.52
C GLU A 202 13.23 -5.94 2.04
N ARG A 203 12.08 -6.55 1.74
CA ARG A 203 11.76 -6.98 0.38
C ARG A 203 10.97 -5.96 -0.42
N PHE A 204 10.16 -5.14 0.26
CA PHE A 204 9.25 -4.18 -0.37
C PHE A 204 9.32 -2.77 0.27
N PRO A 205 10.51 -2.17 0.43
CA PRO A 205 10.65 -0.89 1.12
C PRO A 205 9.93 0.26 0.39
N GLU A 206 9.91 0.23 -0.94
CA GLU A 206 9.42 1.33 -1.80
C GLU A 206 7.99 1.10 -2.33
N HIS A 207 7.36 -0.02 -2.01
CA HIS A 207 6.02 -0.33 -2.52
C HIS A 207 4.95 0.42 -1.73
N THR A 208 4.08 1.13 -2.46
CA THR A 208 2.85 1.71 -1.90
C THR A 208 1.97 0.63 -1.28
N LEU A 209 1.45 0.90 -0.10
CA LEU A 209 0.69 -0.06 0.70
C LEU A 209 -0.80 0.14 0.48
N LEU A 210 -1.53 -0.95 0.21
CA LEU A 210 -2.99 -0.97 0.13
C LEU A 210 -3.54 -1.86 1.24
N VAL A 211 -4.15 -1.26 2.27
CA VAL A 211 -4.68 -2.00 3.42
C VAL A 211 -6.16 -2.27 3.23
N VAL A 212 -6.53 -3.55 3.23
CA VAL A 212 -7.93 -4.00 3.21
C VAL A 212 -8.37 -4.43 4.61
N ASN A 213 -9.60 -4.07 4.97
CA ASN A 213 -10.15 -4.35 6.30
C ASN A 213 -11.16 -5.51 6.30
N SER A 214 -11.65 -5.92 5.13
CA SER A 214 -12.47 -7.12 4.95
C SER A 214 -11.95 -7.95 3.77
N VAL A 215 -12.04 -9.28 3.88
CA VAL A 215 -11.79 -10.17 2.73
C VAL A 215 -12.87 -10.03 1.64
N GLU A 216 -14.05 -9.53 2.00
CA GLU A 216 -15.15 -9.24 1.06
C GLU A 216 -14.85 -8.04 0.14
N ASP A 217 -13.86 -7.22 0.53
CA ASP A 217 -13.35 -6.11 -0.29
C ASP A 217 -12.45 -6.59 -1.43
N ILE A 218 -12.17 -7.90 -1.51
CA ILE A 218 -11.44 -8.54 -2.60
C ILE A 218 -12.41 -9.39 -3.42
N ARG A 219 -12.56 -9.05 -4.70
CA ARG A 219 -13.46 -9.74 -5.62
C ARG A 219 -12.70 -10.27 -6.82
N PHE A 220 -12.95 -11.52 -7.19
CA PHE A 220 -12.41 -12.08 -8.43
C PHE A 220 -13.16 -11.50 -9.63
N VAL A 221 -12.42 -11.04 -10.62
CA VAL A 221 -13.00 -10.61 -11.90
C VAL A 221 -13.18 -11.87 -12.74
N GLN A 222 -14.44 -12.22 -13.03
CA GLN A 222 -14.74 -13.34 -13.92
C GLN A 222 -14.38 -12.93 -15.35
N VAL A 223 -13.52 -13.71 -16.00
CA VAL A 223 -13.25 -13.55 -17.43
C VAL A 223 -14.36 -14.31 -18.17
N GLU A 224 -15.28 -13.58 -18.80
CA GLU A 224 -16.33 -14.16 -19.67
C GLU A 224 -15.76 -14.75 -20.97
#